data_AF-A0A447MSG6-F1
#
_entry.id   AF-A0A447MSG6-F1
#
_cell.length_a   1.000
_cell.length_b   1.000
_cell.length_c   1.000
_cell.angle_alpha   90.00
_cell.angle_beta   90.00
_cell.angle_gamma   90.00
#
_symmetry.space_group_name_H-M   'P 1'
#
loop_
_entity.id
_entity.type
_entity.pdbx_description
1 polymer ?
#
loop_
_entity_poly.entity_id
_entity_poly.type
_entity_poly.pdbx_seq_one_letter_code
_entity_poly.pdbx_strand_id
1 'polypeptide(L)'
;MRQQPHYLELLSPARDAAIAREAILHGADAVYIGGPGFGARHNASNSLRDIADLVPFAHRYGARIFVTLNTILHDDELEPAQRLITDLYNTGGGCADCAGYGHSGTGYPAD
;
A
#
# COMPACT_ATOMS: atom_id res chain seq x y z
N MET A 1 -3.57 -21.19 -23.27
CA MET A 1 -3.44 -20.17 -22.21
C MET A 1 -3.09 -18.86 -22.87
N ARG A 2 -4.01 -17.89 -22.95
CA ARG A 2 -3.69 -16.53 -23.40
C ARG A 2 -2.93 -15.85 -22.26
N GLN A 3 -1.64 -15.57 -22.45
CA GLN A 3 -0.89 -14.73 -21.53
C GLN A 3 -1.50 -13.33 -21.59
N GLN A 4 -1.93 -12.79 -20.46
CA GLN A 4 -2.37 -11.40 -20.38
C GLN A 4 -1.16 -10.50 -20.69
N PRO A 5 -1.38 -9.33 -21.33
CA PRO A 5 -0.29 -8.39 -21.56
C PRO A 5 0.32 -7.99 -20.22
N HIS A 6 1.62 -8.26 -20.06
CA HIS A 6 2.38 -7.82 -18.89
C HIS A 6 2.69 -6.34 -19.06
N TYR A 7 1.83 -5.49 -18.50
CA TYR A 7 2.14 -4.08 -18.35
C TYR A 7 3.26 -3.93 -17.31
N LEU A 8 4.25 -3.10 -17.63
CA LEU A 8 5.32 -2.75 -16.71
C LEU A 8 4.74 -1.80 -15.65
N GLU A 9 4.91 -2.12 -14.37
CA GLU A 9 4.47 -1.27 -13.26
C GLU A 9 5.69 -0.73 -12.49
N LEU A 10 5.74 0.58 -12.28
CA LEU A 10 6.74 1.25 -11.46
C LEU A 10 6.30 1.29 -10.00
N LEU A 11 6.89 0.40 -9.20
CA LEU A 11 6.74 0.38 -7.75
C LEU A 11 7.87 1.18 -7.08
N SER A 12 7.54 2.32 -6.46
CA SER A 12 8.53 3.21 -5.83
C SER A 12 8.55 3.07 -4.30
N PRO A 13 9.73 3.03 -3.64
CA PRO A 13 9.83 3.11 -2.19
C PRO A 13 9.44 4.50 -1.68
N ALA A 14 8.66 4.55 -0.60
CA ALA A 14 8.42 5.76 0.15
C ALA A 14 8.78 5.58 1.63
N ARG A 15 9.59 6.50 2.15
CA ARG A 15 9.87 6.54 3.60
C ARG A 15 8.64 7.02 4.37
N ASP A 16 7.99 8.05 3.86
CA ASP A 16 6.82 8.67 4.47
C ASP A 16 5.74 9.04 3.46
N ALA A 17 4.58 9.47 3.96
CA ALA A 17 3.45 9.83 3.12
C ALA A 17 3.73 11.02 2.19
N ALA A 18 4.66 11.92 2.55
CA ALA A 18 5.03 13.04 1.67
C ALA A 18 5.84 12.54 0.47
N ILE A 19 6.85 11.70 0.70
CA ILE A 19 7.62 11.07 -0.38
C ILE A 19 6.72 10.18 -1.25
N ALA A 20 5.75 9.48 -0.65
CA ALA A 20 4.79 8.69 -1.41
C ALA A 20 3.96 9.55 -2.37
N ARG A 21 3.48 10.72 -1.94
CA ARG A 21 2.76 11.65 -2.81
C ARG A 21 3.62 12.12 -3.97
N GLU A 22 4.86 12.50 -3.69
CA GLU A 22 5.80 12.92 -4.74
C GLU A 22 6.08 11.81 -5.75
N ALA A 23 6.31 10.57 -5.29
CA ALA A 23 6.52 9.44 -6.19
C ALA A 23 5.33 9.22 -7.14
N ILE A 24 4.10 9.32 -6.63
CA ILE A 24 2.88 9.21 -7.43
C ILE A 24 2.78 10.36 -8.45
N LEU A 25 3.03 11.61 -8.02
CA LEU A 25 3.02 12.78 -8.91
C LEU A 25 4.04 12.68 -10.04
N HIS A 26 5.12 11.93 -9.84
CA HIS A 26 6.17 11.71 -10.82
C HIS A 26 6.03 10.39 -11.61
N GLY A 27 4.86 9.74 -11.53
CA GLY A 27 4.50 8.62 -12.40
C GLY A 27 4.77 7.23 -11.82
N ALA A 28 4.85 7.07 -10.49
CA ALA A 28 4.81 5.75 -9.90
C ALA A 28 3.39 5.14 -9.98
N ASP A 29 3.28 3.97 -10.60
CA ASP A 29 2.03 3.18 -10.65
C ASP A 29 1.67 2.61 -9.27
N ALA A 30 2.66 2.46 -8.41
CA ALA A 30 2.45 2.08 -7.02
C ALA A 30 3.58 2.58 -6.13
N VAL A 31 3.29 2.69 -4.84
CA VAL A 31 4.29 2.97 -3.81
C VAL A 31 4.22 1.93 -2.71
N TYR A 32 5.36 1.56 -2.14
CA TYR A 32 5.38 0.81 -0.90
C TYR A 32 5.92 1.65 0.26
N ILE A 33 5.27 1.54 1.41
CA ILE A 33 5.52 2.38 2.59
C ILE A 33 5.51 1.52 3.86
N GLY A 34 6.35 1.86 4.84
CA GLY A 34 6.43 1.13 6.11
C GLY A 34 5.21 1.38 6.99
N GLY A 35 4.59 0.30 7.49
CA GLY A 35 3.53 0.37 8.49
C GLY A 35 4.04 0.78 9.88
N PRO A 36 3.15 1.18 10.80
CA PRO A 36 3.54 1.57 12.15
C PRO A 36 4.11 0.37 12.91
N GLY A 37 5.24 0.55 13.61
CA GLY A 37 5.78 -0.43 14.56
C GLY A 37 6.46 -1.69 14.00
N PHE A 38 6.26 -2.05 12.73
CA PHE A 38 6.74 -3.32 12.14
C PHE A 38 7.70 -3.14 10.95
N GLY A 39 8.34 -1.99 10.83
CA GLY A 39 9.37 -1.74 9.83
C GLY A 39 10.77 -2.09 10.35
N ALA A 40 11.52 -2.94 9.63
CA ALA A 40 12.91 -3.25 9.96
C ALA A 40 13.83 -2.01 9.87
N ARG A 41 13.39 -0.98 9.15
CA ARG A 41 14.01 0.34 9.13
C ARG A 41 13.37 1.18 10.23
N HIS A 42 14.07 1.36 11.35
CA HIS A 42 13.65 2.17 12.52
C HIS A 42 13.12 3.59 12.19
N ASN A 43 13.37 4.11 10.98
CA ASN A 43 13.10 5.50 10.59
C ASN A 43 11.89 5.71 9.66
N ALA A 44 11.06 4.68 9.43
CA ALA A 44 9.93 4.70 8.47
C ALA A 44 8.61 4.20 9.10
N SER A 45 8.32 4.58 10.35
CA SER A 45 7.04 4.28 10.98
C SER A 45 6.00 5.31 10.58
N ASN A 46 5.17 5.00 9.59
CA ASN A 46 4.05 5.85 9.20
C ASN A 46 2.84 5.52 10.07
N SER A 47 2.11 6.55 10.51
CA SER A 47 0.90 6.30 11.28
C SER A 47 -0.19 5.73 10.38
N LEU A 48 -1.10 4.96 10.98
CA LEU A 48 -2.29 4.46 10.28
C LEU A 48 -3.08 5.61 9.62
N ARG A 49 -3.13 6.77 10.29
CA ARG A 49 -3.78 7.98 9.77
C ARG A 49 -3.08 8.52 8.52
N ASP A 50 -1.76 8.62 8.51
CA ASP A 50 -1.02 9.13 7.35
C ASP A 50 -1.24 8.23 6.12
N ILE A 51 -1.29 6.91 6.34
CA ILE A 51 -1.60 5.93 5.30
C ILE A 51 -3.05 6.10 4.83
N ALA A 52 -4.01 6.22 5.74
CA ALA A 52 -5.42 6.42 5.40
C ALA A 52 -5.64 7.71 4.59
N ASP A 53 -4.94 8.79 4.93
CA ASP A 53 -5.01 10.07 4.20
C ASP A 53 -4.30 10.02 2.83
N LEU A 54 -3.40 9.05 2.63
CA LEU A 54 -2.66 8.83 1.38
C LEU A 54 -3.45 7.98 0.37
N VAL A 55 -4.21 6.99 0.82
CA VAL A 55 -5.03 6.10 -0.03
C VAL A 55 -5.93 6.86 -1.03
N PRO A 56 -6.79 7.83 -0.61
CA PRO A 56 -7.65 8.54 -1.55
C PRO A 56 -6.87 9.42 -2.53
N PHE A 57 -5.67 9.88 -2.14
CA PHE A 57 -4.78 10.58 -3.04
C PHE A 57 -4.25 9.65 -4.11
N ALA A 58 -3.71 8.48 -3.74
CA ALA A 58 -3.18 7.52 -4.70
C ALA A 58 -4.23 7.05 -5.71
N HIS A 59 -5.45 6.74 -5.23
CA HIS A 59 -6.56 6.35 -6.09
C HIS A 59 -6.91 7.40 -7.15
N ARG A 60 -6.81 8.70 -6.82
CA ARG A 60 -7.04 9.78 -7.81
C ARG A 60 -6.07 9.72 -8.99
N TYR A 61 -4.86 9.21 -8.78
CA TYR A 61 -3.83 9.08 -9.80
C TYR A 61 -3.74 7.66 -10.38
N GLY A 62 -4.66 6.76 -10.02
CA GLY A 62 -4.61 5.35 -10.41
C GLY A 62 -3.44 4.57 -9.77
N ALA A 63 -2.81 5.12 -8.74
CA ALA A 63 -1.68 4.50 -8.05
C ALA A 63 -2.13 3.64 -6.87
N ARG A 64 -1.39 2.57 -6.60
CA ARG A 64 -1.64 1.66 -5.46
C ARG A 64 -0.70 1.91 -4.30
N ILE A 65 -1.19 1.68 -3.08
CA ILE A 65 -0.41 1.76 -1.84
C ILE A 65 -0.17 0.34 -1.30
N PHE A 66 1.09 -0.03 -1.12
CA PHE A 66 1.50 -1.26 -0.45
C PHE A 66 2.08 -0.93 0.92
N VAL A 67 1.47 -1.47 1.98
CA VAL A 67 2.02 -1.31 3.34
C VAL A 67 2.87 -2.51 3.69
N THR A 68 4.14 -2.27 4.02
CA THR A 68 5.08 -3.36 4.33
C THR A 68 5.20 -3.57 5.83
N LEU A 69 5.08 -4.83 6.25
CA LEU A 69 5.46 -5.34 7.58
C LEU A 69 6.66 -6.27 7.38
N ASN A 70 7.86 -5.70 7.30
CA ASN A 70 9.07 -6.42 6.87
C ASN A 70 9.99 -6.81 8.04
N THR A 71 9.40 -7.12 9.20
CA THR A 71 10.12 -7.51 10.43
C THR A 71 9.81 -8.97 10.77
N ILE A 72 10.78 -9.68 11.36
CA ILE A 72 10.55 -11.00 11.94
C ILE A 72 9.62 -10.81 13.15
N LEU A 73 8.45 -11.43 13.11
CA LEU A 73 7.47 -11.37 14.20
C LEU A 73 7.79 -12.44 15.23
N HIS A 74 7.85 -12.05 16.50
CA HIS A 74 7.84 -12.99 17.63
C HIS A 74 6.40 -13.34 18.03
N ASP A 75 6.23 -14.39 18.82
CA ASP A 75 4.90 -14.91 19.20
C ASP A 75 4.01 -13.87 19.89
N ASP A 76 4.61 -12.98 20.70
CA ASP A 76 3.92 -11.89 21.40
C ASP A 76 3.58 -10.70 20.48
N GLU A 77 4.19 -10.63 19.30
CA GLU A 77 3.97 -9.58 18.29
C GLU A 77 2.93 -9.97 17.23
N LEU A 78 2.55 -11.26 17.16
CA LEU A 78 1.59 -11.78 16.19
C LEU A 78 0.19 -11.14 16.32
N GLU A 79 -0.34 -11.09 17.54
CA GLU A 79 -1.69 -10.55 17.77
C GLU A 79 -1.74 -9.03 17.53
N PRO A 80 -0.76 -8.22 17.97
CA PRO A 80 -0.62 -6.82 17.53
C PRO A 80 -0.49 -6.64 16.01
N ALA A 81 0.30 -7.48 15.33
CA ALA A 81 0.46 -7.40 13.87
C ALA A 81 -0.86 -7.71 13.14
N GLN A 82 -1.60 -8.73 13.58
CA GLN A 82 -2.91 -9.06 13.03
C GLN A 82 -3.91 -7.91 13.19
N ARG A 83 -3.93 -7.27 14.38
CA ARG A 83 -4.75 -6.08 14.62
C ARG A 83 -4.41 -4.96 13.64
N LEU A 84 -3.12 -4.67 13.46
CA LEU A 84 -2.67 -3.65 12.53
C LEU A 84 -3.09 -3.96 11.08
N ILE A 85 -2.92 -5.20 10.61
CA ILE A 85 -3.35 -5.61 9.26
C ILE A 85 -4.85 -5.39 9.09
N THR A 86 -5.63 -5.74 10.12
CA THR A 86 -7.09 -5.55 10.13
C THR A 86 -7.45 -4.07 10.10
N ASP A 87 -6.78 -3.24 10.89
CA ASP A 87 -7.01 -1.80 10.92
C ASP A 87 -6.66 -1.17 9.56
N LEU A 88 -5.54 -1.54 8.96
CA LEU A 88 -5.12 -1.07 7.63
C LEU A 88 -6.15 -1.42 6.56
N TYR A 89 -6.63 -2.67 6.57
CA TYR A 89 -7.69 -3.14 5.68
C TYR A 89 -8.97 -2.31 5.82
N ASN A 90 -9.35 -1.96 7.06
CA ASN A 90 -10.54 -1.16 7.33
C ASN A 90 -10.37 0.32 6.93
N THR A 91 -9.20 0.92 7.17
CA THR A 91 -8.91 2.31 6.78
C THR A 91 -8.89 2.53 5.27
N GLY A 92 -8.57 1.50 4.49
CA GLY A 92 -8.61 1.56 3.03
C GLY A 92 -10.01 1.75 2.44
N GLY A 93 -11.07 1.70 3.27
CA GLY A 93 -12.44 1.94 2.82
C GLY A 93 -12.87 0.94 1.74
N GLY A 94 -12.97 -0.34 2.10
CA GLY A 94 -13.69 -1.33 1.29
C GLY A 94 -13.08 -1.71 -0.07
N CYS A 95 -11.81 -1.38 -0.36
CA CYS A 95 -11.13 -1.84 -1.57
C CYS A 95 -10.01 -2.84 -1.25
N ALA A 96 -10.09 -4.00 -1.88
CA ALA A 96 -9.32 -5.22 -1.65
C ALA A 96 -7.83 -5.17 -2.06
N ASP A 97 -7.25 -3.99 -2.29
CA ASP A 97 -5.90 -3.88 -2.86
C ASP A 97 -4.77 -3.83 -1.80
N CYS A 98 -5.10 -3.90 -0.51
CA CYS A 98 -4.11 -4.09 0.56
C CYS A 98 -3.68 -5.57 0.73
N ALA A 99 -4.34 -6.51 0.08
CA ALA A 99 -3.99 -7.93 0.05
C ALA A 99 -3.63 -8.33 -1.39
N GLY A 100 -2.50 -9.00 -1.55
CA GLY A 100 -1.88 -9.27 -2.85
C GLY A 100 -2.81 -9.80 -3.94
N TYR A 101 -2.52 -9.40 -5.19
CA TYR A 101 -2.89 -10.04 -6.46
C TYR A 101 -4.23 -10.80 -6.44
N GLY A 102 -5.33 -10.09 -6.64
CA GLY A 102 -6.65 -10.72 -6.59
C GLY A 102 -7.81 -9.97 -7.23
N HIS A 103 -7.60 -9.08 -8.21
CA HIS A 103 -8.70 -8.66 -9.07
C HIS A 103 -8.25 -8.40 -10.51
N SER A 104 -8.26 -9.45 -11.31
CA SER A 104 -8.46 -9.31 -12.74
C SER A 104 -9.91 -8.89 -12.99
N GLY A 105 -10.16 -7.60 -13.23
CA GLY A 105 -11.44 -7.15 -13.76
C GLY A 105 -11.80 -5.70 -13.47
N THR A 106 -11.67 -4.85 -14.50
CA THR A 106 -12.45 -3.61 -14.76
C THR A 106 -12.19 -2.42 -13.81
N GLY A 107 -11.98 -1.18 -14.25
CA GLY A 107 -12.11 -0.59 -15.58
C GLY A 107 -11.53 0.83 -15.62
N TYR A 108 -11.02 1.18 -16.80
CA TYR A 108 -10.83 2.57 -17.25
C TYR A 108 -12.20 3.23 -17.50
N PRO A 109 -12.30 4.57 -17.49
CA PRO A 109 -13.53 5.30 -17.24
C PRO A 109 -14.54 5.21 -18.40
N ALA A 110 -15.80 5.45 -18.07
CA ALA A 110 -16.87 5.67 -19.01
C ALA A 110 -17.44 7.08 -18.81
N ASP A 111 -16.63 8.08 -19.14
CA ASP A 111 -17.01 9.47 -19.41
C ASP A 111 -15.85 10.26 -20.01
#